data_AF-A0A946VE76-F1
#
_entry.id   AF-A0A946VE76-F1
#
_cell.length_a   1.000
_cell.length_b   1.000
_cell.length_c   1.000
_cell.angle_alpha   90.00
_cell.angle_beta   90.00
_cell.angle_gamma   90.00
#
_symmetry.space_group_name_H-M   'P 1'
#
loop_
_entity.id
_entity.type
_entity.pdbx_description
1 polymer ?
#
loop_
_entity_poly.entity_id
_entity_poly.type
_entity_poly.pdbx_seq_one_letter_code
_entity_poly.pdbx_strand_id
1 'polypeptide(L)'
;MDNLSNVIKDIIKQSVRIVARNFKKILHAPDDKVEHLTPNEEALKKALQQCRKEIKKCKRWKVMPSKKCFEHAAMLSRQAKNYQKEIAICQLYISLVDECLSRRTFNKKKVERKAHLLCKPLIERILIAKNLNKNSGVEVSFL
;
A
#
# COMPACT_ATOMS: atom_id res chain seq x y z
N MET A 1 18.41 18.22 -6.04
CA MET A 1 18.11 16.85 -5.57
C MET A 1 16.69 16.77 -4.95
N ASP A 2 15.79 17.69 -5.33
CA ASP A 2 14.59 18.02 -4.55
C ASP A 2 13.31 17.40 -5.10
N ASN A 3 13.37 16.88 -6.33
CA ASN A 3 12.19 16.39 -7.04
C ASN A 3 11.65 15.09 -6.42
N LEU A 4 12.54 14.17 -6.01
CA LEU A 4 12.13 12.90 -5.41
C LEU A 4 11.55 13.09 -3.99
N SER A 5 12.08 14.05 -3.22
CA SER A 5 11.56 14.38 -1.88
C SER A 5 10.14 14.95 -1.97
N ASN A 6 9.87 15.81 -2.95
CA ASN A 6 8.54 16.37 -3.18
C ASN A 6 7.57 15.32 -3.71
N VAL A 7 8.00 14.44 -4.63
CA VAL A 7 7.19 13.30 -5.11
C VAL A 7 6.84 12.34 -3.98
N ILE A 8 7.78 12.06 -3.07
CA ILE A 8 7.51 11.24 -1.88
C ILE A 8 6.48 11.93 -0.98
N LYS A 9 6.63 13.23 -0.70
CA LYS A 9 5.68 13.99 0.11
C LYS A 9 4.29 14.03 -0.51
N ASP A 10 4.19 14.21 -1.83
CA ASP A 10 2.91 14.22 -2.55
C ASP A 10 2.28 12.83 -2.59
N ILE A 11 3.07 11.77 -2.77
CA ILE A 11 2.58 10.40 -2.69
C ILE A 11 2.11 10.08 -1.28
N ILE A 12 2.84 10.49 -0.23
CA ILE A 12 2.40 10.33 1.16
C ILE A 12 1.08 11.08 1.38
N LYS A 13 0.99 12.34 0.95
CA LYS A 13 -0.21 13.18 1.08
C LYS A 13 -1.41 12.62 0.32
N GLN A 14 -1.21 12.08 -0.88
CA GLN A 14 -2.24 11.37 -1.65
C GLN A 14 -2.62 10.03 -1.01
N SER A 15 -1.65 9.29 -0.47
CA SER A 15 -1.87 8.01 0.21
C SER A 15 -2.75 8.19 1.44
N VAL A 16 -2.53 9.24 2.25
CA VAL A 16 -3.39 9.57 3.39
C VAL A 16 -4.85 9.76 2.97
N ARG A 17 -5.10 10.43 1.84
CA ARG A 17 -6.46 10.68 1.31
C ARG A 17 -7.14 9.41 0.77
N ILE A 18 -6.38 8.53 0.09
CA ILE A 18 -6.91 7.28 -0.51
C ILE A 18 -7.13 6.21 0.57
N VAL A 19 -6.21 6.09 1.53
CA VAL A 19 -6.35 5.19 2.67
C VAL A 19 -7.55 5.61 3.52
N ALA A 20 -7.76 6.90 3.78
CA ALA A 20 -8.92 7.35 4.56
C ALA A 20 -10.28 6.98 3.94
N ARG A 21 -10.41 7.01 2.60
CA ARG A 21 -11.71 6.77 1.92
C ARG A 21 -11.99 5.31 1.56
N ASN A 22 -10.97 4.48 1.31
CA ASN A 22 -11.17 3.14 0.75
C ASN A 22 -10.59 1.98 1.59
N PHE A 23 -10.05 2.25 2.79
CA PHE A 23 -9.45 1.24 3.66
C PHE A 23 -10.35 0.04 3.95
N LYS A 24 -11.65 0.29 4.20
CA LYS A 24 -12.63 -0.77 4.45
C LYS A 24 -12.93 -1.58 3.18
N LYS A 25 -13.00 -0.98 1.99
CA LYS A 25 -13.30 -1.71 0.74
C LYS A 25 -12.14 -2.58 0.27
N ILE A 26 -10.90 -2.12 0.41
CA ILE A 26 -9.70 -2.89 0.01
C ILE A 26 -9.46 -4.08 0.95
N LEU A 27 -9.76 -3.90 2.25
CA LEU A 27 -9.58 -4.91 3.29
C LEU A 27 -10.87 -5.62 3.71
N HIS A 28 -12.03 -5.31 3.14
CA HIS A 28 -13.27 -6.05 3.33
C HIS A 28 -14.00 -6.05 1.99
N ALA A 29 -13.45 -6.79 1.02
CA ALA A 29 -14.36 -7.52 0.16
C ALA A 29 -15.08 -8.52 1.09
N PRO A 30 -16.42 -8.54 1.11
CA PRO A 30 -17.17 -9.48 1.93
C PRO A 30 -16.70 -10.91 1.64
N ASP A 31 -16.70 -11.76 2.66
CA ASP A 31 -16.55 -13.22 2.51
C ASP A 31 -17.81 -13.81 1.84
N ASP A 32 -18.30 -13.15 0.78
CA ASP A 32 -19.43 -13.62 0.01
C ASP A 32 -18.99 -14.89 -0.71
N LYS A 33 -19.73 -15.95 -0.44
CA LYS A 33 -19.76 -17.26 -1.10
C LYS A 33 -19.26 -17.20 -2.55
N VAL A 34 -17.99 -17.51 -2.80
CA VAL A 34 -17.46 -17.74 -4.16
C VAL A 34 -17.01 -19.19 -4.24
N GLU A 35 -17.81 -19.99 -4.94
CA GLU A 35 -17.37 -21.29 -5.46
C GLU A 35 -16.26 -21.05 -6.49
N HIS A 36 -15.13 -21.74 -6.30
CA HIS A 36 -13.93 -21.77 -7.15
C HIS A 36 -13.19 -20.44 -7.39
N LEU A 37 -12.37 -20.02 -6.41
CA LEU A 37 -11.30 -19.04 -6.62
C LEU A 37 -10.17 -19.64 -7.46
N THR A 38 -9.58 -18.85 -8.36
CA THR A 38 -8.33 -19.25 -9.01
C THR A 38 -7.18 -19.33 -7.99
N PRO A 39 -6.13 -20.14 -8.22
CA PRO A 39 -4.99 -20.23 -7.29
C PRO A 39 -4.35 -18.87 -6.97
N ASN A 40 -4.36 -17.95 -7.94
CA ASN A 40 -3.83 -16.59 -7.77
C ASN A 40 -4.72 -15.70 -6.90
N GLU A 41 -6.05 -15.85 -6.98
CA GLU A 41 -6.99 -15.12 -6.13
C GLU A 41 -6.96 -15.62 -4.68
N GLU A 42 -6.82 -16.93 -4.49
CA GLU A 42 -6.67 -17.52 -3.15
C GLU A 42 -5.35 -17.08 -2.49
N ALA A 43 -4.25 -17.08 -3.26
CA ALA A 43 -2.96 -16.54 -2.81
C ALA A 43 -3.07 -15.06 -2.43
N LEU A 44 -3.77 -14.26 -3.24
CA LEU A 44 -4.01 -12.84 -2.96
C LEU A 44 -4.86 -12.66 -1.69
N LYS A 45 -5.90 -13.48 -1.48
CA LYS A 45 -6.72 -13.46 -0.27
C LYS A 45 -5.88 -13.76 0.97
N LYS A 46 -5.04 -14.79 0.94
CA LYS A 46 -4.11 -15.14 2.03
C LYS A 46 -3.10 -14.01 2.31
N ALA A 47 -2.52 -13.42 1.26
CA ALA A 47 -1.58 -12.31 1.41
C ALA A 47 -2.23 -11.06 2.02
N LEU A 48 -3.47 -10.72 1.63
CA LEU A 48 -4.23 -9.62 2.21
C LEU A 48 -4.62 -9.89 3.67
N GLN A 49 -4.97 -11.14 4.01
CA GLN A 49 -5.24 -11.53 5.39
C GLN A 49 -3.99 -11.38 6.27
N GLN A 50 -2.82 -11.70 5.74
CA GLN A 50 -1.55 -11.46 6.43
C GLN A 50 -1.27 -9.96 6.60
N CYS A 51 -1.54 -9.14 5.58
CA CYS A 51 -1.47 -7.68 5.70
C CYS A 51 -2.40 -7.17 6.80
N ARG A 52 -3.64 -7.68 6.92
CA ARG A 52 -4.56 -7.34 8.02
C ARG A 52 -3.97 -7.65 9.40
N LYS A 53 -3.32 -8.81 9.57
CA LYS A 53 -2.66 -9.18 10.84
C LYS A 53 -1.51 -8.22 11.16
N GLU A 54 -0.70 -7.88 10.17
CA GLU A 54 0.39 -6.90 10.32
C GLU A 54 -0.13 -5.50 10.68
N ILE A 55 -1.23 -5.06 10.09
CA ILE A 55 -1.87 -3.78 10.43
C ILE A 55 -2.33 -3.78 11.89
N LYS A 56 -3.03 -4.84 12.31
CA LYS A 56 -3.49 -4.98 13.71
C LYS A 56 -2.30 -4.96 14.66
N LYS A 57 -1.21 -5.67 14.32
CA LYS A 57 0.03 -5.70 15.09
C LYS A 57 0.68 -4.31 15.19
N CYS A 58 0.82 -3.62 14.06
CA CYS A 58 1.31 -2.25 13.97
C CYS A 58 0.49 -1.28 14.85
N LYS A 59 -0.84 -1.30 14.74
CA LYS A 59 -1.72 -0.41 15.51
C LYS A 59 -1.70 -0.71 17.01
N ARG A 60 -1.68 -1.99 17.41
CA ARG A 60 -1.70 -2.44 18.81
C ARG A 60 -0.35 -2.21 19.49
N TRP A 61 0.74 -2.65 18.87
CA TRP A 61 2.07 -2.68 19.49
C TRP A 61 2.97 -1.52 19.06
N LYS A 62 2.49 -0.63 18.19
CA LYS A 62 3.24 0.53 17.66
C LYS A 62 4.57 0.14 17.00
N VAL A 63 4.65 -1.08 16.49
CA VAL A 63 5.80 -1.62 15.77
C VAL A 63 5.69 -1.31 14.28
N MET A 64 6.84 -1.19 13.61
CA MET A 64 6.87 -0.98 12.17
C MET A 64 6.20 -2.17 11.47
N PRO A 65 5.28 -1.95 10.51
CA PRO A 65 4.69 -3.04 9.74
C PRO A 65 5.77 -3.76 8.91
N SER A 66 5.63 -5.09 8.76
CA SER A 66 6.51 -5.85 7.88
C SER A 66 6.27 -5.51 6.42
N LYS A 67 7.31 -5.02 5.73
CA LYS A 67 7.28 -4.71 4.29
C LYS A 67 6.91 -5.93 3.42
N LYS A 68 7.42 -7.10 3.79
CA LYS A 68 7.32 -8.34 2.99
C LYS A 68 5.87 -8.71 2.67
N CYS A 69 4.96 -8.53 3.63
CA CYS A 69 3.55 -8.87 3.44
C CYS A 69 2.88 -7.97 2.41
N PHE A 70 3.15 -6.67 2.46
CA PHE A 70 2.57 -5.69 1.53
C PHE A 70 3.17 -5.83 0.13
N GLU A 71 4.48 -6.09 0.02
CA GLU A 71 5.12 -6.37 -1.28
C GLU A 71 4.54 -7.62 -1.94
N HIS A 72 4.33 -8.68 -1.16
CA HIS A 72 3.74 -9.92 -1.68
C HIS A 72 2.31 -9.69 -2.19
N ALA A 73 1.46 -9.01 -1.43
CA ALA A 73 0.10 -8.70 -1.85
C ALA A 73 0.05 -7.76 -3.07
N ALA A 74 0.98 -6.80 -3.15
CA ALA A 74 1.12 -5.91 -4.31
C ALA A 74 1.55 -6.68 -5.58
N MET A 75 2.49 -7.63 -5.46
CA MET A 75 2.90 -8.49 -6.58
C MET A 75 1.77 -9.38 -7.09
N LEU A 76 1.02 -10.02 -6.18
CA LEU A 76 -0.13 -10.84 -6.56
C LEU A 76 -1.22 -10.01 -7.24
N SER A 77 -1.43 -8.77 -6.79
CA SER A 77 -2.37 -7.83 -7.44
C SER A 77 -1.92 -7.47 -8.86
N ARG A 78 -0.62 -7.28 -9.08
CA ARG A 78 -0.03 -7.06 -10.41
C ARG A 78 -0.20 -8.27 -11.34
N GLN A 79 0.03 -9.48 -10.83
CA GLN A 79 -0.16 -10.71 -11.60
C GLN A 79 -1.62 -10.89 -12.04
N ALA A 80 -2.57 -10.46 -11.20
CA ALA A 80 -3.98 -10.38 -11.54
C ALA A 80 -4.35 -9.16 -12.41
N LYS A 81 -3.37 -8.41 -12.95
CA LYS A 81 -3.53 -7.14 -13.69
C LYS A 81 -4.38 -6.08 -12.97
N ASN A 82 -4.49 -6.18 -11.64
CA ASN A 82 -5.24 -5.25 -10.81
C ASN A 82 -4.30 -4.17 -10.25
N TYR A 83 -3.91 -3.24 -11.13
CA TYR A 83 -2.98 -2.17 -10.80
C TYR A 83 -3.52 -1.18 -9.76
N GLN A 84 -4.85 -0.97 -9.72
CA GLN A 84 -5.49 -0.16 -8.68
C GLN A 84 -5.26 -0.76 -7.29
N LYS A 85 -5.41 -2.08 -7.16
CA LYS A 85 -5.20 -2.79 -5.89
C LYS A 85 -3.73 -2.82 -5.50
N GLU A 86 -2.81 -2.98 -6.46
CA GLU A 86 -1.37 -2.83 -6.23
C GLU A 86 -1.04 -1.45 -5.64
N ILE A 87 -1.52 -0.38 -6.30
CA ILE A 87 -1.32 1.01 -5.83
C ILE A 87 -1.85 1.16 -4.40
N ALA A 88 -3.07 0.71 -4.16
CA ALA A 88 -3.72 0.88 -2.87
C ALA A 88 -2.99 0.14 -1.72
N ILE A 89 -2.47 -1.07 -1.97
CA ILE A 89 -1.67 -1.83 -1.00
C ILE A 89 -0.36 -1.10 -0.68
N CYS A 90 0.34 -0.62 -1.71
CA CYS A 90 1.59 0.14 -1.54
C CYS A 90 1.35 1.44 -0.76
N GLN A 91 0.29 2.19 -1.09
CA GLN A 91 -0.09 3.41 -0.38
C GLN A 91 -0.43 3.14 1.09
N LEU A 92 -1.11 2.03 1.37
CA LEU A 92 -1.44 1.64 2.73
C LEU A 92 -0.18 1.38 3.57
N TYR A 93 0.81 0.67 3.04
CA TYR A 93 2.07 0.47 3.75
C TYR A 93 2.75 1.80 4.06
N ILE A 94 2.82 2.70 3.08
CA ILE A 94 3.43 4.03 3.24
C ILE A 94 2.74 4.80 4.37
N SER A 95 1.41 4.81 4.41
CA SER A 95 0.65 5.46 5.48
C SER A 95 0.91 4.86 6.85
N LEU A 96 1.06 3.53 6.96
CA LEU A 96 1.38 2.88 8.25
C LEU A 96 2.81 3.20 8.71
N VAL A 97 3.77 3.27 7.78
CA VAL A 97 5.15 3.68 8.10
C VAL A 97 5.17 5.13 8.58
N ASP A 98 4.46 6.02 7.89
CA ASP A 98 4.34 7.43 8.27
C ASP A 98 3.71 7.59 9.66
N GLU A 99 2.62 6.87 9.94
CA GLU A 99 1.99 6.85 11.26
C GLU A 99 2.95 6.34 12.35
N CYS A 100 3.71 5.27 12.07
CA CYS A 100 4.68 4.73 13.01
C CYS A 100 5.88 5.66 13.26
N LEU A 101 6.31 6.41 12.26
CA LEU A 101 7.46 7.30 12.36
C LEU A 101 7.09 8.65 12.98
N SER A 102 5.92 9.20 12.65
CA SER A 102 5.40 10.45 13.21
C SER A 102 5.18 10.39 14.72
N ARG A 103 4.94 9.18 15.26
CA ARG A 103 4.78 8.94 16.71
C ARG A 103 6.10 8.78 17.46
N ARG A 104 7.26 8.78 16.79
CA ARG A 104 8.56 8.59 17.44
C ARG A 104 9.28 9.92 17.63
N THR A 105 9.92 10.10 18.79
CA THR A 105 10.76 11.26 19.16
C THR A 105 12.13 11.27 18.47
N PHE A 106 12.21 10.80 17.22
CA PHE A 106 13.45 10.87 16.45
C PHE A 106 13.64 12.29 15.90
N ASN A 107 14.90 12.71 15.73
CA ASN A 107 15.22 13.89 14.93
C ASN A 107 14.62 13.74 13.52
N LYS A 108 13.92 14.79 13.06
CA LYS A 108 13.21 14.89 11.77
C LYS A 108 14.03 14.33 10.59
N LYS A 109 15.32 14.64 10.51
CA LYS A 109 16.21 14.17 9.43
C LYS A 109 16.39 12.65 9.43
N LYS A 110 16.38 12.01 10.61
CA LYS A 110 16.48 10.55 10.77
C LYS A 110 15.16 9.85 10.43
N VAL A 111 14.03 10.49 10.73
CA VAL A 111 12.69 10.04 10.32
C VAL A 111 12.57 10.03 8.80
N GLU A 112 12.92 11.14 8.15
CA GLU A 112 12.82 11.29 6.69
C GLU A 112 13.69 10.26 5.96
N ARG A 113 14.93 10.05 6.39
CA ARG A 113 15.81 9.01 5.81
C ARG A 113 15.23 7.60 5.97
N LYS A 114 14.66 7.29 7.14
CA LYS A 114 14.08 5.97 7.40
C LYS A 114 12.79 5.75 6.61
N ALA A 115 11.93 6.77 6.51
CA ALA A 115 10.75 6.75 5.66
C ALA A 115 11.14 6.51 4.20
N HIS A 116 12.15 7.24 3.71
CA HIS A 116 12.66 7.11 2.35
C HIS A 116 13.13 5.67 2.06
N LEU A 117 13.99 5.10 2.91
CA LEU A 117 14.50 3.74 2.73
C LEU A 117 13.39 2.67 2.75
N LEU A 118 12.41 2.83 3.62
CA LEU A 118 11.31 1.87 3.76
C LEU A 118 10.30 1.97 2.60
N CYS A 119 10.05 3.17 2.08
CA CYS A 119 8.99 3.42 1.12
C CYS A 119 9.48 3.46 -0.33
N LYS A 120 10.76 3.76 -0.61
CA LYS A 120 11.28 3.93 -1.98
C LYS A 120 10.89 2.79 -2.94
N PRO A 121 11.05 1.49 -2.61
CA PRO A 121 10.68 0.41 -3.53
C PRO A 121 9.17 0.33 -3.81
N LEU A 122 8.33 0.76 -2.87
CA LEU A 122 6.87 0.75 -3.01
C LEU A 122 6.38 1.97 -3.80
N ILE A 123 7.09 3.09 -3.68
CA ILE A 123 6.84 4.29 -4.48
C ILE A 123 7.16 4.01 -5.95
N GLU A 124 8.30 3.36 -6.24
CA GLU A 124 8.64 2.92 -7.60
C GLU A 124 7.54 2.00 -8.17
N ARG A 125 7.05 1.04 -7.37
CA ARG A 125 5.91 0.19 -7.77
C ARG A 125 4.64 0.99 -8.06
N ILE A 126 4.28 1.98 -7.23
CA ILE A 126 3.12 2.85 -7.47
C ILE A 126 3.27 3.58 -8.80
N LEU A 127 4.44 4.14 -9.10
CA LEU A 127 4.67 4.89 -10.34
C LEU A 127 4.50 3.97 -11.56
N ILE A 128 5.09 2.78 -11.51
CA ILE A 128 4.95 1.78 -12.58
C ILE A 128 3.48 1.36 -12.74
N ALA A 129 2.80 1.03 -11.64
CA ALA A 129 1.39 0.61 -11.67
C ALA A 129 0.47 1.73 -12.19
N LYS A 130 0.73 3.00 -11.83
CA LYS A 130 -0.01 4.16 -12.37
C LYS A 130 0.17 4.28 -13.89
N ASN A 131 1.38 4.09 -14.40
CA ASN A 131 1.64 4.12 -15.85
C ASN A 131 0.94 2.97 -16.57
N LEU A 132 1.00 1.75 -16.02
CA LEU A 132 0.30 0.59 -16.58
C LEU A 132 -1.22 0.78 -16.57
N ASN A 133 -1.77 1.35 -15.50
CA ASN A 133 -3.21 1.62 -15.37
C ASN A 133 -3.71 2.68 -16.37
N LYS A 134 -2.88 3.68 -16.71
CA LYS A 134 -3.20 4.68 -17.75
C LYS A 134 -3.19 4.06 -19.15
N ASN A 135 -2.25 3.15 -19.41
CA ASN A 135 -2.10 2.51 -20.71
C ASN A 135 -3.12 1.39 -20.96
N SER A 136 -3.85 0.94 -19.92
CA SER A 136 -4.90 -0.07 -20.05
C SER A 136 -6.27 0.50 -20.44
N GLY A 137 -6.40 1.80 -20.74
CA GLY A 137 -7.65 2.41 -21.22
C GLY A 137 -8.79 2.48 -20.20
N VAL A 138 -8.53 2.14 -18.93
CA VAL A 138 -9.52 2.26 -17.85
C VAL A 138 -9.46 3.69 -17.31
N GLU A 139 -10.30 4.57 -17.86
CA GLU A 139 -10.59 5.86 -17.23
C GLU A 139 -11.12 5.60 -15.82
N VAL A 140 -10.43 6.14 -14.82
CA VAL A 140 -10.84 6.05 -13.43
C VAL A 140 -11.61 7.30 -13.09
N SER A 141 -12.93 7.19 -13.08
CA SER A 141 -13.83 8.18 -12.48
C SER A 141 -13.51 8.28 -10.99
N PHE A 142 -13.03 9.44 -10.55
CA PHE A 142 -12.94 9.77 -9.14
C PHE A 142 -14.35 10.11 -8.63
N LEU A 143 -14.92 9.26 -7.79
CA LEU A 143 -16.08 9.57 -6.95
C LEU A 143 -15.68 9.47 -5.47
#